data_AF-A0AAX1QQQ7-F1
#
_entry.id   AF-A0AAX1QQQ7-F1
#
_cell.length_a   1.000
_cell.length_b   1.000
_cell.length_c   1.000
_cell.angle_alpha   90.00
_cell.angle_beta   90.00
_cell.angle_gamma   90.00
#
_symmetry.space_group_name_H-M   'P 1'
#
loop_
_entity.id
_entity.type
_entity.pdbx_description
1 polymer ?
#
loop_
_entity_poly.entity_id
_entity_poly.type
_entity_poly.pdbx_seq_one_letter_code
_entity_poly.pdbx_strand_id
1 'polypeptide(L)'
;MSISMDRWQGIQHVVVVGLGITGLSVVNYLRKYHPSVTVQVIDTRETPPGQEQLSSDVALHRGGWNLEWLLNADLVVTNPGIALATPEIQQVLAAGIPVVGDIELFAWHVDTPVIAITGSNGKSTVTDLSGVLANAAGVKASVGGNIGVPALDLISPDVELYVLELSSFQLENP
;
A
#
# COMPACT_ATOMS: atom_id res chain seq x y z
N MET A 1 -10.23 -23.14 -11.76
CA MET A 1 -9.71 -22.22 -12.78
C MET A 1 -10.38 -20.87 -12.54
N SER A 2 -9.81 -20.04 -11.68
CA SER A 2 -10.20 -18.63 -11.59
C SER A 2 -9.42 -17.91 -12.68
N ILE A 3 -10.10 -17.28 -13.62
CA ILE A 3 -9.45 -16.35 -14.55
C ILE A 3 -9.14 -15.12 -13.69
N SER A 4 -7.93 -15.08 -13.12
CA SER A 4 -7.40 -13.85 -12.55
C SER A 4 -7.24 -12.88 -13.72
N MET A 5 -8.14 -11.90 -13.84
CA MET A 5 -7.87 -10.73 -14.65
C MET A 5 -6.61 -10.09 -14.06
N ASP A 6 -5.59 -9.90 -14.88
CA ASP A 6 -4.38 -9.20 -14.48
C ASP A 6 -4.78 -7.79 -14.04
N ARG A 7 -4.74 -7.54 -12.73
CA ARG A 7 -5.17 -6.28 -12.10
C ARG A 7 -4.36 -5.09 -12.62
N TRP A 8 -3.20 -5.35 -13.22
CA TRP A 8 -2.30 -4.35 -13.79
C TRP A 8 -2.54 -4.08 -15.27
N GLN A 9 -3.49 -4.79 -15.91
CA GLN A 9 -3.78 -4.60 -17.32
C GLN A 9 -4.27 -3.16 -17.58
N GLY A 10 -3.50 -2.43 -18.39
CA GLY A 10 -3.83 -1.06 -18.78
C GLY A 10 -3.36 0.02 -17.79
N ILE A 11 -2.72 -0.35 -16.68
CA ILE A 11 -2.16 0.61 -15.73
C ILE A 11 -0.76 1.02 -16.18
N GLN A 12 -0.57 2.30 -16.53
CA GLN A 12 0.71 2.88 -16.92
C GLN A 12 1.12 4.04 -16.00
N HIS A 13 0.16 4.75 -15.41
CA HIS A 13 0.37 5.91 -14.56
C HIS A 13 -0.26 5.69 -13.18
N VAL A 14 0.59 5.66 -12.14
CA VAL A 14 0.15 5.51 -10.75
C VAL A 14 0.51 6.75 -9.96
N VAL A 15 -0.47 7.29 -9.22
CA VAL A 15 -0.26 8.40 -8.28
C VAL A 15 -0.39 7.89 -6.85
N VAL A 16 0.67 8.02 -6.06
CA VAL A 16 0.68 7.72 -4.63
C VAL A 16 0.37 8.99 -3.84
N VAL A 17 -0.67 8.94 -3.00
CA VAL A 17 -1.12 10.06 -2.17
C VAL A 17 -0.72 9.82 -0.72
N GLY A 18 0.15 10.69 -0.22
CA GLY A 18 0.79 10.60 1.09
C GLY A 18 2.03 9.72 1.01
N LEU A 19 3.21 10.33 1.19
CA LEU A 19 4.49 9.61 1.24
C LEU A 19 4.60 8.86 2.57
N GLY A 20 5.36 9.39 3.55
CA GLY A 20 5.61 8.65 4.79
C GLY A 20 6.19 7.25 4.55
N ILE A 21 6.18 6.42 5.58
CA ILE A 21 6.77 5.07 5.52
C ILE A 21 5.96 4.19 4.56
N THR A 22 4.62 4.19 4.70
CA THR A 22 3.73 3.39 3.85
C THR A 22 3.77 3.80 2.38
N GLY A 23 3.70 5.09 2.06
CA GLY A 23 3.75 5.55 0.66
C GLY A 23 5.11 5.33 0.03
N LEU A 24 6.21 5.43 0.80
CA LEU A 24 7.53 5.05 0.32
C LEU A 24 7.61 3.54 0.01
N SER A 25 7.01 2.69 0.86
CA SER A 25 6.88 1.26 0.60
C SER A 25 6.09 0.96 -0.69
N VAL A 26 4.99 1.69 -0.93
CA VAL A 26 4.24 1.62 -2.21
C VAL A 26 5.12 1.98 -3.40
N VAL A 27 5.86 3.10 -3.34
CA VAL A 27 6.76 3.50 -4.42
C VAL A 27 7.83 2.43 -4.69
N ASN A 28 8.44 1.88 -3.64
CA ASN A 28 9.45 0.84 -3.76
C ASN A 28 8.87 -0.46 -4.35
N TYR A 29 7.68 -0.86 -3.92
CA TYR A 29 6.94 -1.99 -4.46
C TYR A 29 6.68 -1.82 -5.97
N LEU A 30 6.13 -0.68 -6.37
CA LEU A 30 5.82 -0.39 -7.77
C LEU A 30 7.07 -0.42 -8.64
N ARG A 31 8.18 0.17 -8.19
CA ARG A 31 9.44 0.15 -8.95
C ARG A 31 10.05 -1.25 -9.05
N LYS A 32 9.90 -2.07 -8.00
CA LYS A 32 10.47 -3.42 -7.96
C LYS A 32 9.68 -4.40 -8.83
N TYR A 33 8.36 -4.36 -8.75
CA TYR A 33 7.49 -5.39 -9.37
C TYR A 33 6.74 -4.89 -10.62
N HIS A 34 6.63 -3.58 -10.81
CA HIS A 34 5.96 -2.95 -11.96
C HIS A 34 6.84 -1.85 -12.60
N PRO A 35 8.07 -2.16 -13.03
CA PRO A 35 9.06 -1.16 -13.47
C PRO A 35 8.65 -0.36 -14.73
N SER A 36 7.63 -0.80 -15.47
CA SER A 36 7.08 -0.08 -16.62
C SER A 36 6.08 1.01 -16.24
N VAL A 37 5.61 1.04 -14.99
CA VAL A 37 4.64 2.03 -14.50
C VAL A 37 5.37 3.32 -14.14
N THR A 38 4.83 4.44 -14.60
CA THR A 38 5.25 5.76 -14.16
C THR A 38 4.62 6.05 -12.80
N VAL A 39 5.47 6.33 -11.80
CA VAL A 39 5.03 6.63 -10.43
C VAL A 39 5.22 8.11 -10.13
N GLN A 40 4.18 8.74 -9.62
CA GLN A 40 4.23 10.10 -9.08
C GLN A 40 3.71 10.11 -7.64
N VAL A 41 4.19 11.05 -6.83
CA VAL A 41 3.82 11.17 -5.42
C VAL A 41 3.24 12.56 -5.17
N ILE A 42 2.11 12.61 -4.48
CA ILE A 42 1.51 13.82 -3.93
C ILE A 42 1.54 13.72 -2.41
N ASP A 43 2.05 14.73 -1.72
CA ASP A 43 1.92 14.83 -0.27
C ASP A 43 1.54 16.27 0.10
N THR A 44 0.50 16.44 0.92
CA THR A 44 -0.04 17.77 1.23
C THR A 44 0.85 18.57 2.18
N ARG A 45 1.89 17.95 2.76
CA ARG A 45 2.87 18.64 3.63
C ARG A 45 3.96 19.30 2.79
N GLU A 46 4.45 20.44 3.25
CA GLU A 46 5.63 21.12 2.66
C GLU A 46 6.91 20.27 2.77
N THR A 47 7.03 19.50 3.85
CA THR A 47 8.19 18.64 4.11
C THR A 47 7.71 17.21 4.40
N PRO A 48 7.43 16.41 3.34
CA PRO A 48 6.98 15.03 3.51
C PRO A 48 8.06 14.16 4.18
N PRO A 49 7.73 13.37 5.21
CA PRO A 49 8.65 12.39 5.78
C PRO A 49 9.01 11.33 4.73
N GLY A 50 10.30 10.98 4.63
CA GLY A 50 10.82 10.01 3.68
C GLY A 50 11.14 10.58 2.29
N GLN A 51 10.96 11.89 2.06
CA GLN A 51 11.26 12.52 0.76
C GLN A 51 12.73 12.35 0.36
N GLU A 52 13.64 12.28 1.33
CA GLU A 52 15.08 12.10 1.13
C GLU A 52 15.44 10.69 0.64
N GLN A 53 14.53 9.72 0.82
CA GLN A 53 14.68 8.34 0.35
C GLN A 53 14.02 8.13 -1.02
N LEU A 54 13.24 9.10 -1.49
CA LEU A 54 12.60 9.04 -2.79
C LEU A 54 13.65 9.16 -3.89
N SER A 55 13.57 8.25 -4.87
CA SER A 55 14.51 8.24 -5.99
C SER A 55 14.28 9.46 -6.90
N SER A 56 15.35 10.01 -7.47
CA SER A 56 15.30 11.27 -8.22
C SER A 56 14.49 11.23 -9.52
N ASP A 57 14.15 10.03 -10.00
CA ASP A 57 13.27 9.76 -11.14
C ASP A 57 11.77 9.79 -10.77
N VAL A 58 11.42 9.78 -9.48
CA VAL A 58 10.03 9.85 -9.03
C VAL A 58 9.64 11.30 -8.76
N ALA A 59 8.63 11.78 -9.50
CA ALA A 59 8.14 13.15 -9.33
C ALA A 59 7.37 13.29 -8.00
N LEU A 60 7.72 14.31 -7.20
CA LEU A 60 7.08 14.64 -5.94
C LEU A 60 6.43 16.02 -6.00
N HIS A 61 5.11 16.08 -5.83
CA HIS A 61 4.37 17.30 -5.58
C HIS A 61 4.12 17.42 -4.06
N ARG A 62 4.44 18.59 -3.49
CA ARG A 62 4.35 18.83 -2.04
C ARG A 62 3.65 20.15 -1.72
N GLY A 63 3.09 20.27 -0.52
CA GLY A 63 2.42 21.49 -0.05
C GLY A 63 0.97 21.65 -0.51
N GLY A 64 0.40 20.62 -1.16
CA GLY A 64 -0.97 20.69 -1.63
C GLY A 64 -1.39 19.49 -2.47
N TRP A 65 -2.60 19.58 -3.01
CA TRP A 65 -3.15 18.61 -3.95
C TRP A 65 -2.82 18.98 -5.38
N ASN A 66 -2.59 17.96 -6.22
CA ASN A 66 -2.42 18.13 -7.66
C ASN A 66 -3.51 17.33 -8.38
N LEU A 67 -4.63 18.01 -8.67
CA LEU A 67 -5.79 17.37 -9.30
C LEU A 67 -5.50 16.94 -10.75
N GLU A 68 -4.62 17.65 -11.46
CA GLU A 68 -4.22 17.27 -12.82
C GLU A 68 -3.53 15.91 -12.82
N TRP A 69 -2.59 15.68 -11.89
CA TRP A 69 -1.94 14.37 -11.77
C TRP A 69 -2.95 13.28 -11.40
N LEU A 70 -3.81 13.57 -10.43
CA LEU A 70 -4.83 12.62 -9.97
C LEU A 70 -5.81 12.21 -11.08
N LEU A 71 -6.29 13.15 -11.89
CA LEU A 71 -7.27 12.88 -12.95
C LEU A 71 -6.67 12.27 -14.22
N ASN A 72 -5.35 12.30 -14.37
CA ASN A 72 -4.63 11.63 -15.46
C ASN A 72 -4.03 10.27 -15.04
N ALA A 73 -4.28 9.82 -13.80
CA ALA A 73 -3.80 8.54 -13.32
C ALA A 73 -4.68 7.39 -13.81
N ASP A 74 -4.08 6.24 -14.06
CA ASP A 74 -4.81 4.98 -14.27
C ASP A 74 -5.17 4.31 -12.94
N LEU A 75 -4.42 4.62 -11.87
CA LEU A 75 -4.63 4.14 -10.52
C LEU A 75 -4.10 5.15 -9.50
N VAL A 76 -4.86 5.40 -8.44
CA VAL A 76 -4.42 6.19 -7.29
C VAL A 76 -4.25 5.28 -6.09
N VAL A 77 -3.13 5.39 -5.39
CA VAL A 77 -2.84 4.63 -4.17
C VAL A 77 -2.81 5.60 -2.99
N THR A 78 -3.75 5.47 -2.07
CA THR A 78 -3.86 6.36 -0.90
C THR A 78 -3.25 5.73 0.34
N ASN A 79 -2.47 6.52 1.07
CA ASN A 79 -2.07 6.18 2.42
C ASN A 79 -3.31 6.03 3.34
N PRO A 80 -3.35 5.08 4.29
CA PRO A 80 -4.49 4.88 5.20
C PRO A 80 -4.97 6.14 5.95
N GLY A 81 -4.09 7.11 6.18
CA GLY A 81 -4.46 8.38 6.83
C GLY A 81 -5.29 9.35 5.96
N ILE A 82 -5.43 9.08 4.66
CA ILE A 82 -6.21 9.91 3.73
C ILE A 82 -7.63 9.37 3.66
N ALA A 83 -8.59 10.16 4.12
CA ALA A 83 -10.00 9.79 4.05
C ALA A 83 -10.50 9.76 2.59
N LEU A 84 -11.25 8.72 2.21
CA LEU A 84 -11.89 8.68 0.88
C LEU A 84 -12.85 9.86 0.66
N ALA A 85 -13.44 10.39 1.73
CA ALA A 85 -14.32 11.55 1.70
C ALA A 85 -13.60 12.88 1.37
N THR A 86 -12.27 12.88 1.28
CA THR A 86 -11.48 14.03 0.83
C THR A 86 -11.98 14.52 -0.53
N PRO A 87 -12.27 15.83 -0.72
CA PRO A 87 -12.87 16.34 -1.95
C PRO A 87 -12.12 15.98 -3.23
N GLU A 88 -10.79 15.96 -3.19
CA GLU A 88 -9.94 15.59 -4.31
C GLU A 88 -10.04 14.10 -4.64
N ILE A 89 -10.10 13.23 -3.62
CA ILE A 89 -10.31 11.79 -3.80
C ILE A 89 -11.72 11.49 -4.33
N GLN A 90 -12.74 12.21 -3.85
CA GLN A 90 -14.10 12.10 -4.38
C GLN A 90 -14.18 12.46 -5.88
N GLN A 91 -13.39 13.43 -6.34
CA GLN A 91 -13.32 13.76 -7.76
C GLN A 91 -12.67 12.65 -8.60
N VAL A 92 -11.62 12.01 -8.08
CA VAL A 92 -10.97 10.84 -8.72
C VAL A 92 -11.95 9.69 -8.85
N LEU A 93 -12.66 9.36 -7.77
CA LEU A 93 -13.69 8.32 -7.76
C LEU A 93 -14.83 8.64 -8.72
N ALA A 94 -15.29 9.90 -8.78
CA ALA A 94 -16.32 10.33 -9.72
C ALA A 94 -15.87 10.26 -11.19
N ALA A 95 -14.56 10.36 -11.46
CA ALA A 95 -13.99 10.15 -12.79
C ALA A 95 -13.82 8.66 -13.15
N GLY A 96 -14.16 7.74 -12.24
CA GLY A 96 -14.04 6.29 -12.47
C GLY A 96 -12.63 5.75 -12.34
N ILE A 97 -11.70 6.54 -11.81
CA ILE A 97 -10.31 6.11 -11.57
C ILE A 97 -10.28 5.30 -10.26
N PRO A 98 -9.72 4.08 -10.27
CA PRO A 98 -9.63 3.26 -9.06
C PRO A 98 -8.72 3.94 -8.03
N VAL A 99 -9.18 3.92 -6.78
CA VAL A 99 -8.43 4.40 -5.61
C VAL A 99 -8.26 3.22 -4.67
N VAL A 100 -7.01 2.84 -4.38
CA VAL A 100 -6.71 1.68 -3.54
C VAL A 100 -5.75 1.96 -2.38
N GLY A 101 -5.72 1.06 -1.39
CA GLY A 101 -4.74 1.06 -0.30
C GLY A 101 -3.47 0.23 -0.57
N ASP A 102 -2.48 0.34 0.32
CA ASP A 102 -1.27 -0.51 0.32
C ASP A 102 -1.60 -1.99 0.56
N ILE A 103 -2.60 -2.26 1.40
CA ILE A 103 -3.07 -3.62 1.71
C ILE A 103 -3.77 -4.27 0.52
N GLU A 104 -4.51 -3.51 -0.29
CA GLU A 104 -5.11 -4.05 -1.52
C GLU A 104 -4.02 -4.39 -2.55
N LEU A 105 -3.01 -3.52 -2.72
CA LEU A 105 -1.86 -3.85 -3.58
C LEU A 105 -1.13 -5.11 -3.09
N PHE A 106 -1.00 -5.28 -1.78
CA PHE A 106 -0.43 -6.48 -1.19
C PHE A 106 -1.28 -7.71 -1.54
N ALA A 107 -2.60 -7.61 -1.40
CA ALA A 107 -3.53 -8.68 -1.73
C ALA A 107 -3.54 -9.03 -3.23
N TRP A 108 -3.27 -8.07 -4.12
CA TRP A 108 -3.09 -8.34 -5.55
C TRP A 108 -1.82 -9.11 -5.87
N HIS A 109 -0.79 -8.98 -5.03
CA HIS A 109 0.52 -9.58 -5.28
C HIS A 109 0.64 -11.01 -4.75
N VAL A 110 0.06 -11.31 -3.59
CA VAL A 110 0.34 -12.55 -2.87
C VAL A 110 -0.72 -13.62 -3.07
N ASP A 111 -0.28 -14.84 -3.38
CA ASP A 111 -1.08 -16.06 -3.25
C ASP A 111 -0.75 -16.84 -1.95
N THR A 112 0.30 -16.40 -1.22
CA THR A 112 0.73 -16.99 0.05
C THR A 112 -0.33 -16.80 1.14
N PRO A 113 -0.58 -17.78 2.02
CA PRO A 113 -1.52 -17.64 3.12
C PRO A 113 -1.29 -16.39 3.98
N VAL A 114 -2.38 -15.74 4.39
CA VAL A 114 -2.37 -14.52 5.21
C VAL A 114 -3.25 -14.70 6.45
N ILE A 115 -2.70 -14.43 7.63
CA ILE A 115 -3.45 -14.20 8.87
C ILE A 115 -3.60 -12.69 9.05
N ALA A 116 -4.83 -12.18 8.91
CA ALA A 116 -5.15 -10.78 9.12
C ALA A 116 -5.76 -10.57 10.52
N ILE A 117 -5.16 -9.70 11.33
CA ILE A 117 -5.56 -9.43 12.71
C ILE A 117 -5.97 -7.96 12.84
N THR A 118 -7.22 -7.74 13.25
CA THR A 118 -7.77 -6.40 13.50
C THR A 118 -8.50 -6.34 14.85
N GLY A 119 -8.99 -5.16 15.23
CA GLY A 119 -9.71 -4.91 16.48
C GLY A 119 -9.19 -3.71 17.26
N SER A 120 -9.91 -3.28 18.30
CA SER A 120 -9.55 -2.08 19.05
C SER A 120 -8.32 -2.30 19.96
N ASN A 121 -8.17 -3.50 20.54
CA ASN A 121 -7.13 -3.82 21.52
C ASN A 121 -6.48 -5.17 21.25
N GLY A 122 -5.23 -5.34 21.69
CA GLY A 122 -4.52 -6.63 21.65
C GLY A 122 -3.99 -7.06 20.28
N LYS A 123 -4.27 -6.29 19.21
CA LYS A 123 -3.82 -6.59 17.84
C LYS A 123 -2.33 -6.92 17.76
N SER A 124 -1.48 -6.02 18.25
CA SER A 124 -0.03 -6.15 18.10
C SER A 124 0.49 -7.38 18.84
N THR A 125 0.04 -7.59 20.08
CA THR A 125 0.40 -8.77 20.87
C THR A 125 -0.02 -10.08 20.18
N VAL A 126 -1.24 -10.15 19.62
CA VAL A 126 -1.72 -11.34 18.92
C VAL A 126 -0.98 -11.54 17.59
N THR A 127 -0.65 -10.46 16.90
CA THR A 127 0.10 -10.48 15.63
C THR A 127 1.51 -11.00 15.86
N ASP A 128 2.23 -10.44 16.83
CA ASP A 128 3.57 -10.89 17.21
C ASP A 128 3.56 -12.35 17.68
N LEU A 129 2.62 -12.72 18.56
CA LEU A 129 2.52 -14.08 19.07
C LEU A 129 2.23 -15.10 17.95
N SER A 130 1.36 -14.75 17.00
CA SER A 130 1.05 -15.61 15.86
C SER A 130 2.29 -15.85 14.99
N GLY A 131 3.09 -14.82 14.73
CA GLY A 131 4.36 -14.94 14.02
C GLY A 131 5.38 -15.80 14.76
N VAL A 132 5.51 -15.63 16.08
CA VAL A 132 6.39 -16.46 16.92
C VAL A 132 5.98 -17.93 16.87
N LEU A 133 4.69 -18.22 16.99
CA LEU A 133 4.16 -19.59 16.95
C LEU A 133 4.35 -20.25 15.58
N ALA A 134 4.11 -19.52 14.49
CA ALA A 134 4.33 -20.03 13.14
C ALA A 134 5.79 -20.38 12.89
N ASN A 135 6.71 -19.48 13.25
CA ASN A 135 8.15 -19.73 13.13
C ASN A 135 8.62 -20.89 14.03
N ALA A 136 8.08 -21.01 15.25
CA ALA A 136 8.36 -22.14 16.12
C ALA A 136 7.84 -23.48 15.56
N ALA A 137 6.79 -23.44 14.74
CA ALA A 137 6.29 -24.59 13.99
C ALA A 137 7.07 -24.88 12.69
N GLY A 138 8.13 -24.11 12.41
CA GLY A 138 8.96 -24.27 11.21
C GLY A 138 8.38 -23.66 9.94
N VAL A 139 7.31 -22.87 10.04
CA VAL A 139 6.74 -22.10 8.91
C VAL A 139 7.44 -20.76 8.84
N LYS A 140 8.03 -20.41 7.69
CA LYS A 140 8.66 -19.09 7.50
C LYS A 140 7.61 -17.99 7.44
N ALA A 141 7.35 -17.37 8.59
CA ALA A 141 6.35 -16.34 8.73
C ALA A 141 6.95 -14.93 8.76
N SER A 142 6.37 -14.02 7.97
CA SER A 142 6.70 -12.59 8.01
C SER A 142 5.57 -11.80 8.66
N VAL A 143 5.93 -10.87 9.54
CA VAL A 143 5.00 -10.15 10.42
C VAL A 143 5.09 -8.65 10.16
N GLY A 144 3.95 -7.97 10.02
CA GLY A 144 3.91 -6.51 9.87
C GLY A 144 2.52 -5.98 9.55
N GLY A 145 2.42 -4.96 8.70
CA GLY A 145 1.16 -4.30 8.34
C GLY A 145 1.07 -2.90 8.94
N ASN A 146 0.05 -2.65 9.76
CA ASN A 146 -0.23 -1.36 10.42
C ASN A 146 0.91 -0.89 11.34
N ILE A 147 1.58 -1.82 12.02
CA ILE A 147 2.69 -1.55 12.93
C ILE A 147 3.91 -2.36 12.48
N GLY A 148 5.09 -1.77 12.63
CA GLY A 148 6.35 -2.39 12.25
C GLY A 148 6.64 -2.17 10.76
N VAL A 149 6.83 -3.27 10.03
CA VAL A 149 7.18 -3.24 8.60
C VAL A 149 5.90 -3.15 7.76
N PRO A 150 5.80 -2.20 6.80
CA PRO A 150 4.67 -2.13 5.88
C PRO A 150 4.44 -3.45 5.13
N ALA A 151 3.18 -3.77 4.81
CA ALA A 151 2.85 -5.06 4.21
C ALA A 151 3.60 -5.34 2.90
N LEU A 152 3.74 -4.32 2.03
CA LEU A 152 4.43 -4.45 0.74
C LEU A 152 5.94 -4.71 0.90
N ASP A 153 6.55 -4.26 2.00
CA ASP A 153 7.97 -4.50 2.28
C ASP A 153 8.23 -5.93 2.80
N LEU A 154 7.19 -6.65 3.23
CA LEU A 154 7.29 -8.05 3.65
C LEU A 154 7.38 -9.02 2.46
N ILE A 155 7.04 -8.57 1.25
CA ILE A 155 6.91 -9.44 0.08
C ILE A 155 8.29 -10.01 -0.31
N SER A 156 8.39 -11.34 -0.21
CA SER A 156 9.60 -12.09 -0.51
C SER A 156 9.25 -13.53 -0.91
N PRO A 157 9.97 -14.15 -1.87
CA PRO A 157 9.63 -15.47 -2.39
C PRO A 157 9.83 -16.64 -1.40
N ASP A 158 10.50 -16.40 -0.28
CA ASP A 158 10.79 -17.40 0.76
C ASP A 158 9.78 -17.40 1.91
N VAL A 159 8.77 -16.54 1.88
CA VAL A 159 7.72 -16.44 2.91
C VAL A 159 6.60 -17.45 2.63
N GLU A 160 6.27 -18.24 3.65
CA GLU A 160 5.24 -19.27 3.60
C GLU A 160 3.92 -18.82 4.29
N LEU A 161 4.00 -17.76 5.11
CA LEU A 161 2.86 -17.19 5.82
C LEU A 161 3.07 -15.70 6.09
N TYR A 162 2.09 -14.88 5.78
CA TYR A 162 2.04 -13.50 6.22
C TYR A 162 1.14 -13.35 7.44
N VAL A 163 1.59 -12.61 8.45
CA VAL A 163 0.80 -12.25 9.63
C VAL A 163 0.70 -10.73 9.68
N LEU A 164 -0.47 -10.20 9.34
CA LEU A 164 -0.69 -8.77 9.19
C LEU A 164 -1.57 -8.22 10.30
N GLU A 165 -1.06 -7.23 11.03
CA GLU A 165 -1.91 -6.33 11.80
C GLU A 165 -2.57 -5.34 10.83
N LEU A 166 -3.89 -5.22 10.86
CA LEU A 166 -4.64 -4.27 10.03
C LEU A 166 -5.46 -3.29 10.88
N SER A 167 -5.36 -2.00 10.58
CA SER A 167 -6.24 -0.96 11.15
C SER A 167 -7.59 -0.91 10.44
N SER A 168 -8.60 -0.29 11.05
CA SER A 168 -9.89 -0.05 10.39
C SER A 168 -9.74 0.80 9.13
N PHE A 169 -8.88 1.83 9.16
CA PHE A 169 -8.61 2.68 8.01
C PHE A 169 -8.04 1.90 6.81
N GLN A 170 -7.17 0.92 7.06
CA GLN A 170 -6.63 0.05 6.02
C GLN A 170 -7.67 -0.92 5.43
N LEU A 171 -8.75 -1.21 6.16
CA LEU A 171 -9.83 -2.10 5.70
C LEU A 171 -10.97 -1.34 5.01
N GLU A 172 -11.09 -0.03 5.25
CA GLU A 172 -12.11 0.83 4.65
C GLU A 172 -11.75 1.29 3.24
N ASN A 173 -10.45 1.30 2.91
CA ASN A 173 -9.94 1.67 1.59
C ASN A 173 -9.77 0.38 0.77
N PRO A 174 -10.63 0.11 -0.24
CA PRO A 174 -10.53 -1.08 -1.08
C PRO A 174 -9.36 -1.01 -2.08
#